data_AF-A0AAD1LW91-F1
#
_entry.id   AF-A0AAD1LW91-F1
#
_cell.length_a   1.000
_cell.length_b   1.000
_cell.length_c   1.000
_cell.angle_alpha   90.00
_cell.angle_beta   90.00
_cell.angle_gamma   90.00
#
_symmetry.space_group_name_H-M   'P 1'
#
loop_
_entity.id
_entity.type
_entity.pdbx_description
1 polymer ?
#
loop_
_entity_poly.entity_id
_entity_poly.type
_entity_poly.pdbx_seq_one_letter_code
_entity_poly.pdbx_strand_id
1 'polypeptide(L)'
;MDFSLKHLAVTTLLLSSLASITTPAFANISAQQGAAIVKTFSNTSVTDFRQFLADVAKSDLGKAANLGPAISAFQGNTTLSAEQQNEIHRLLGLYARVKYGQAATETLKELVAIPTFRKDGVVQHENPEFLKIADKIKSLAEAFNLNFRNIDNRVYEISLEGSGDEVVGIHAHADVVPVTPDNWVLKDGTRLDPFKVTQVGDRMYGRGTEDDKNGIVVALYAMKIIKEEKLPLARNFKLLVDTTEETTGDAIPYYFERNPTPNYNLALDGGYPVVIAEKGYGTVMANFTRRAAQGKGAEITALTGGLATNQIPSTSVATFASDKPAELAASLLKAATDYAKRNGGNFEVSTQVVGKDVQLTFTGVSAHSSEPESGVNPVARMLGLINGLDGKVTLKHNHITDAARYAADNWGLDYLGKKLGIGFSDAFMGPLTASLTYVGMDEKTLKLAVNLRVPVGKTTEALKTEIAGKLAAWSKKSHIAVAFDYSIDEPMYRNPEGEWVKALLAVASENLGMEHKYGTSAGATSVHDLPNGVQFGLAMPDVKYTGHNDNEFKTVEQFLLDLQIVTEMMGRIGQLPKL
;
A
#
# COMPACT_ATOMS: atom_id res chain seq x y z
N MET A 1 28.35 3.21 -62.79
CA MET A 1 29.72 2.72 -62.52
C MET A 1 30.21 3.53 -61.31
N ASP A 2 29.97 3.05 -60.09
CA ASP A 2 30.90 2.18 -59.31
C ASP A 2 32.19 2.97 -58.95
N PHE A 3 32.64 3.17 -57.70
CA PHE A 3 32.54 2.42 -56.46
C PHE A 3 32.77 3.32 -55.21
N SER A 4 32.10 2.95 -54.10
CA SER A 4 32.48 2.99 -52.67
C SER A 4 33.64 3.87 -52.17
N LEU A 5 33.33 4.74 -51.19
CA LEU A 5 34.25 5.27 -50.17
C LEU A 5 33.79 4.81 -48.77
N LYS A 6 34.20 3.60 -48.39
CA LYS A 6 34.28 3.15 -46.99
C LYS A 6 35.75 2.89 -46.67
N HIS A 7 36.14 3.33 -45.47
CA HIS A 7 37.41 3.11 -44.76
C HIS A 7 38.61 3.96 -45.19
N LEU A 8 38.86 5.05 -44.45
CA LEU A 8 40.04 5.18 -43.56
C LEU A 8 39.98 6.53 -42.82
N ALA A 9 39.71 6.49 -41.51
CA ALA A 9 40.27 7.40 -40.49
C ALA A 9 39.59 7.08 -39.14
N VAL A 10 39.79 5.85 -38.67
CA VAL A 10 39.87 5.61 -37.23
C VAL A 10 41.18 6.24 -36.81
N THR A 11 41.12 7.24 -35.93
CA THR A 11 41.99 7.49 -34.76
C THR A 11 41.90 8.98 -34.43
N THR A 12 41.70 9.29 -33.14
CA THR A 12 41.78 10.62 -32.51
C THR A 12 40.46 11.39 -32.34
N LEU A 13 39.60 10.91 -31.44
CA LEU A 13 38.84 11.78 -30.52
C LEU A 13 38.35 10.93 -29.33
N LEU A 14 39.32 10.47 -28.53
CA LEU A 14 39.11 9.81 -27.24
C LEU A 14 39.76 10.70 -26.17
N LEU A 15 39.20 11.89 -25.97
CA LEU A 15 39.50 12.74 -24.82
C LEU A 15 38.36 13.75 -24.67
N SER A 16 37.85 13.86 -23.45
CA SER A 16 36.78 14.76 -22.95
C SER A 16 35.32 14.30 -23.09
N SER A 17 35.00 13.17 -22.47
CA SER A 17 33.73 13.05 -21.73
C SER A 17 33.94 12.19 -20.48
N LEU A 18 34.87 12.61 -19.62
CA LEU A 18 34.75 12.32 -18.20
C LEU A 18 33.55 13.17 -17.73
N ALA A 19 32.34 12.64 -17.92
CA ALA A 19 31.22 13.08 -17.12
C ALA A 19 31.67 12.83 -15.68
N SER A 20 31.86 13.91 -14.92
CA SER A 20 32.15 13.85 -13.51
C SER A 20 31.10 12.94 -12.88
N ILE A 21 31.47 11.73 -12.50
CA ILE A 21 30.64 10.89 -11.64
C ILE A 21 30.68 11.63 -10.31
N THR A 22 29.77 12.59 -10.13
CA THR A 22 29.57 13.23 -8.84
C THR A 22 29.05 12.14 -7.93
N THR A 23 29.88 11.71 -6.99
CA THR A 23 29.45 10.82 -5.91
C THR A 23 28.23 11.46 -5.23
N PRO A 24 27.13 10.72 -5.00
CA PRO A 24 25.99 11.28 -4.31
C PRO A 24 26.43 11.79 -2.94
N ALA A 25 25.99 12.98 -2.56
CA ALA A 25 26.28 13.54 -1.24
C ALA A 25 25.40 12.82 -0.21
N PHE A 26 25.98 11.94 0.59
CA PHE A 26 25.31 11.26 1.70
C PHE A 26 25.53 12.03 3.01
N ALA A 27 24.60 11.92 3.97
CA ALA A 27 24.91 12.37 5.33
C ALA A 27 25.90 11.40 6.00
N ASN A 28 26.91 11.93 6.69
CA ASN A 28 27.90 11.14 7.41
C ASN A 28 27.41 10.72 8.82
N ILE A 29 26.16 10.25 8.92
CA ILE A 29 25.58 9.76 10.18
C ILE A 29 24.85 8.45 9.88
N SER A 30 25.40 7.33 10.36
CA SER A 30 24.76 6.02 10.21
C SER A 30 23.50 5.89 11.06
N ALA A 31 22.64 4.91 10.72
CA ALA A 31 21.48 4.55 11.55
C ALA A 31 21.86 4.29 13.02
N GLN A 32 22.98 3.61 13.28
CA GLN A 32 23.45 3.31 14.63
C GLN A 32 23.94 4.57 15.38
N GLN A 33 24.64 5.46 14.68
CA GLN A 33 25.06 6.75 15.26
C GLN A 33 23.84 7.63 15.57
N GLY A 34 22.85 7.68 14.67
CA GLY A 34 21.60 8.39 14.88
C GLY A 34 20.84 7.87 16.10
N ALA A 35 20.68 6.55 16.22
CA ALA A 35 20.05 5.92 17.38
C ALA A 35 20.81 6.21 18.69
N ALA A 36 22.14 6.22 18.66
CA ALA A 36 22.96 6.58 19.81
C ALA A 36 22.75 8.05 20.24
N ILE A 37 22.71 8.97 19.28
CA ILE A 37 22.42 10.40 19.54
C ILE A 37 21.03 10.55 20.17
N VAL A 38 19.98 9.98 19.55
CA VAL A 38 18.61 10.05 20.10
C VAL A 38 18.56 9.51 21.53
N LYS A 39 19.19 8.36 21.77
CA LYS A 39 19.26 7.77 23.12
C LYS A 39 19.94 8.71 24.12
N THR A 40 21.08 9.30 23.76
CA THR A 40 21.83 10.24 24.62
C THR A 40 21.01 11.48 24.98
N PHE A 41 20.22 12.02 24.04
CA PHE A 41 19.49 13.27 24.23
C PHE A 41 17.99 13.09 24.58
N SER A 42 17.47 11.87 24.61
CA SER A 42 16.06 11.54 24.87
C SER A 42 15.48 12.10 26.17
N ASN A 43 16.33 12.33 27.19
CA ASN A 43 15.94 12.89 28.49
C ASN A 43 16.45 14.32 28.70
N THR A 44 16.98 14.95 27.66
CA THR A 44 17.48 16.32 27.71
C THR A 44 16.38 17.29 27.29
N SER A 45 16.18 18.37 28.05
CA SER A 45 15.30 19.45 27.62
C SER A 45 15.97 20.22 26.49
N VAL A 46 15.45 20.10 25.27
CA VAL A 46 15.95 20.80 24.08
C VAL A 46 15.00 21.93 23.71
N THR A 47 15.51 23.17 23.67
CA THR A 47 14.71 24.37 23.39
C THR A 47 14.43 24.59 21.91
N ASP A 48 15.48 24.51 21.08
CA ASP A 48 15.48 24.82 19.64
C ASP A 48 16.54 23.98 18.92
N PHE A 49 16.51 24.00 17.59
CA PHE A 49 17.41 23.16 16.80
C PHE A 49 18.88 23.60 16.92
N ARG A 50 19.17 24.90 17.02
CA ARG A 50 20.56 25.39 17.14
C ARG A 50 21.20 24.97 18.45
N GLN A 51 20.43 24.98 19.55
CA GLN A 51 20.85 24.48 20.84
C GLN A 51 21.12 22.97 20.79
N PHE A 52 20.23 22.19 20.17
CA PHE A 52 20.45 20.75 19.95
C PHE A 52 21.77 20.48 19.22
N LEU A 53 22.02 21.18 18.12
CA LEU A 53 23.27 21.04 17.36
C LEU A 53 24.50 21.39 18.21
N ALA A 54 24.42 22.45 19.03
CA ALA A 54 25.51 22.84 19.93
C ALA A 54 25.84 21.74 20.94
N ASP A 55 24.82 21.07 21.48
CA ASP A 55 24.98 20.00 22.45
C ASP A 55 25.51 18.71 21.80
N VAL A 56 25.01 18.37 20.59
CA VAL A 56 25.54 17.28 19.78
C VAL A 56 27.02 17.51 19.47
N ALA A 57 27.42 18.70 19.02
CA ALA A 57 28.82 19.01 18.71
C ALA A 57 29.76 18.87 19.91
N LYS A 58 29.29 19.14 21.13
CA LYS A 58 30.06 18.99 22.38
C LYS A 58 30.16 17.54 22.85
N SER A 59 29.21 16.69 22.47
CA SER A 59 29.16 15.28 22.85
C SER A 59 30.29 14.46 22.22
N ASP A 60 30.67 13.37 22.86
CA ASP A 60 31.67 12.45 22.31
C ASP A 60 31.17 11.76 21.04
N LEU A 61 29.86 11.55 20.91
CA LEU A 61 29.23 11.03 19.69
C LEU A 61 29.41 12.00 18.52
N GLY A 62 29.14 13.30 18.72
CA GLY A 62 29.30 14.30 17.67
C GLY A 62 30.75 14.50 17.24
N LYS A 63 31.71 14.38 18.18
CA LYS A 63 33.14 14.39 17.87
C LYS A 63 33.56 13.15 17.09
N ALA A 64 33.12 11.96 17.53
CA ALA A 64 33.45 10.70 16.89
C ALA A 64 32.88 10.59 15.46
N ALA A 65 31.70 11.15 15.21
CA ALA A 65 31.09 11.23 13.89
C ALA A 65 31.58 12.44 13.06
N ASN A 66 32.52 13.24 13.57
CA ASN A 66 33.06 14.43 12.90
C ASN A 66 31.98 15.45 12.45
N LEU A 67 30.97 15.70 13.28
CA LEU A 67 29.85 16.60 12.95
C LEU A 67 30.15 18.09 13.19
N GLY A 68 31.28 18.37 13.87
CA GLY A 68 31.69 19.73 14.23
C GLY A 68 31.75 20.72 13.06
N PRO A 69 32.34 20.37 11.90
CA PRO A 69 32.42 21.27 10.74
C PRO A 69 31.05 21.69 10.20
N ALA A 70 30.13 20.75 9.93
CA ALA A 70 28.79 21.06 9.41
C ALA A 70 27.98 21.88 10.42
N ILE A 71 28.02 21.50 11.70
CA ILE A 71 27.33 22.22 12.78
C ILE A 71 27.86 23.65 12.90
N SER A 72 29.18 23.84 12.92
CA SER A 72 29.79 25.17 13.04
C SER A 72 29.42 26.06 11.85
N ALA A 73 29.42 25.49 10.64
CA ALA A 73 29.03 26.19 9.42
C ALA A 73 27.55 26.63 9.46
N PHE A 74 26.65 25.73 9.86
CA PHE A 74 25.22 26.05 10.01
C PHE A 74 24.98 27.11 11.10
N GLN A 75 25.67 26.98 12.24
CA GLN A 75 25.58 27.95 13.33
C GLN A 75 26.08 29.34 12.91
N GLY A 76 27.17 29.38 12.13
CA GLY A 76 27.73 30.61 11.56
C GLY A 76 26.97 31.18 10.36
N ASN A 77 25.91 30.52 9.89
CA ASN A 77 25.19 30.86 8.65
C ASN A 77 26.12 30.94 7.42
N THR A 78 27.14 30.09 7.37
CA THR A 78 28.02 29.98 6.20
C THR A 78 27.46 28.99 5.19
N THR A 79 27.88 29.09 3.93
CA THR A 79 27.49 28.12 2.89
C THR A 79 27.95 26.70 3.27
N LEU A 80 27.02 25.76 3.24
CA LEU A 80 27.26 24.33 3.48
C LEU A 80 27.57 23.62 2.16
N SER A 81 28.46 22.61 2.18
CA SER A 81 28.52 21.64 1.08
C SER A 81 27.23 20.79 1.04
N ALA A 82 27.00 20.05 -0.04
CA ALA A 82 25.84 19.17 -0.14
C ALA A 82 25.83 18.10 0.96
N GLU A 83 27.00 17.54 1.29
CA GLU A 83 27.17 16.56 2.37
C GLU A 83 26.87 17.19 3.73
N GLN A 84 27.43 18.37 4.01
CA GLN A 84 27.18 19.08 5.27
C GLN A 84 25.71 19.48 5.41
N GLN A 85 25.07 19.86 4.30
CA GLN A 85 23.64 20.18 4.28
C GLN A 85 22.80 18.95 4.63
N ASN A 86 23.12 17.79 4.03
CA ASN A 86 22.43 16.53 4.32
C ASN A 86 22.68 16.05 5.76
N GLU A 87 23.88 16.27 6.31
CA GLU A 87 24.17 16.04 7.74
C GLU A 87 23.27 16.89 8.64
N ILE A 88 23.10 18.19 8.33
CA ILE A 88 22.21 19.07 9.09
C ILE A 88 20.75 18.59 8.98
N HIS A 89 20.28 18.18 7.80
CA HIS A 89 18.91 17.66 7.63
C HIS A 89 18.67 16.36 8.41
N ARG A 90 19.65 15.47 8.45
CA ARG A 90 19.61 14.25 9.27
C ARG A 90 19.58 14.59 10.76
N LEU A 91 20.37 15.57 11.22
CA LEU A 91 20.31 16.08 12.61
C LEU A 91 18.94 16.72 12.92
N LEU A 92 18.29 17.37 11.95
CA LEU A 92 16.92 17.88 12.10
C LEU A 92 15.91 16.74 12.32
N GLY A 93 16.05 15.62 11.62
CA GLY A 93 15.24 14.42 11.86
C GLY A 93 15.45 13.84 13.27
N LEU A 94 16.70 13.75 13.75
CA LEU A 94 16.98 13.28 15.12
C LEU A 94 16.41 14.25 16.16
N TYR A 95 16.53 15.55 15.91
CA TYR A 95 15.93 16.60 16.73
C TYR A 95 14.41 16.46 16.83
N ALA A 96 13.73 16.14 15.72
CA ALA A 96 12.29 15.90 15.69
C ALA A 96 11.88 14.85 16.72
N ARG A 97 12.59 13.73 16.77
CA ARG A 97 12.34 12.65 17.73
C ARG A 97 12.57 13.09 19.17
N VAL A 98 13.70 13.74 19.42
CA VAL A 98 14.10 14.15 20.78
C VAL A 98 13.12 15.17 21.35
N LYS A 99 12.75 16.18 20.57
CA LYS A 99 11.90 17.28 21.06
C LYS A 99 10.41 16.98 20.99
N TYR A 100 9.95 16.31 19.94
CA TYR A 100 8.52 16.18 19.65
C TYR A 100 7.98 14.75 19.69
N GLY A 101 8.83 13.73 19.87
CA GLY A 101 8.42 12.32 19.81
C GLY A 101 7.26 11.98 20.74
N GLN A 102 7.29 12.44 22.00
CA GLN A 102 6.20 12.23 22.95
C GLN A 102 4.90 12.92 22.49
N ALA A 103 4.97 14.18 22.09
CA ALA A 103 3.80 14.95 21.68
C ALA A 103 3.17 14.37 20.39
N ALA A 104 3.99 13.96 19.42
CA ALA A 104 3.54 13.27 18.22
C ALA A 104 2.86 11.94 18.56
N THR A 105 3.42 11.18 19.51
CA THR A 105 2.83 9.92 19.97
C THR A 105 1.46 10.15 20.59
N GLU A 106 1.30 11.15 21.46
CA GLU A 106 -0.02 11.49 22.03
C GLU A 106 -1.01 11.95 20.94
N THR A 107 -0.55 12.73 19.96
CA THR A 107 -1.40 13.16 18.83
C THR A 107 -1.90 11.96 18.01
N LEU A 108 -1.06 10.95 17.78
CA LEU A 108 -1.47 9.71 17.12
C LEU A 108 -2.58 9.01 17.92
N LYS A 109 -2.43 8.90 19.24
CA LYS A 109 -3.46 8.31 20.10
C LYS A 109 -4.80 9.05 20.00
N GLU A 110 -4.74 10.39 19.97
CA GLU A 110 -5.93 11.24 19.83
C GLU A 110 -6.63 11.06 18.47
N LEU A 111 -5.87 10.97 17.38
CA LEU A 111 -6.46 10.73 16.05
C LEU A 111 -7.03 9.31 15.94
N VAL A 112 -6.34 8.29 16.45
CA VAL A 112 -6.85 6.91 16.49
C VAL A 112 -8.17 6.82 17.26
N ALA A 113 -8.35 7.64 18.29
CA ALA A 113 -9.60 7.70 19.06
C ALA A 113 -10.83 8.25 18.31
N ILE A 114 -10.67 8.67 17.04
CA ILE A 114 -11.77 9.13 16.19
C ILE A 114 -12.10 8.03 15.16
N PRO A 115 -13.20 7.28 15.28
CA PRO A 115 -13.49 6.11 14.44
C PRO A 115 -13.98 6.48 13.03
N THR A 116 -13.04 6.82 12.15
CA THR A 116 -13.23 7.29 10.77
C THR A 116 -13.39 6.15 9.75
N PHE A 117 -14.19 5.13 10.04
CA PHE A 117 -14.50 4.08 9.06
C PHE A 117 -15.85 4.34 8.38
N ARG A 118 -16.03 3.77 7.18
CA ARG A 118 -17.28 3.83 6.42
C ARG A 118 -18.44 3.23 7.21
N LYS A 119 -19.55 3.97 7.29
CA LYS A 119 -20.81 3.49 7.88
C LYS A 119 -21.86 3.31 6.79
N ASP A 120 -22.49 2.14 6.77
CA ASP A 120 -23.55 1.85 5.79
C ASP A 120 -24.70 2.85 5.90
N GLY A 121 -25.18 3.33 4.75
CA GLY A 121 -26.26 4.31 4.66
C GLY A 121 -25.86 5.75 5.01
N VAL A 122 -24.60 6.02 5.33
CA VAL A 122 -24.08 7.37 5.59
C VAL A 122 -23.09 7.74 4.48
N VAL A 123 -23.30 8.88 3.84
CA VAL A 123 -22.33 9.40 2.86
C VAL A 123 -21.08 9.87 3.60
N GLN A 124 -19.89 9.50 3.12
CA GLN A 124 -18.62 9.66 3.86
C GLN A 124 -18.39 11.10 4.36
N HIS A 125 -18.55 12.10 3.48
CA HIS A 125 -18.35 13.52 3.79
C HIS A 125 -19.43 14.14 4.71
N GLU A 126 -20.47 13.37 5.05
CA GLU A 126 -21.50 13.73 6.03
C GLU A 126 -21.34 12.96 7.36
N ASN A 127 -20.41 12.00 7.43
CA ASN A 127 -20.19 11.19 8.62
C ASN A 127 -19.62 12.07 9.76
N PRO A 128 -20.27 12.12 10.94
CA PRO A 128 -19.85 12.97 12.06
C PRO A 128 -18.41 12.73 12.53
N GLU A 129 -17.88 11.52 12.39
CA GLU A 129 -16.49 11.21 12.79
C GLU A 129 -15.47 11.87 11.86
N PHE A 130 -15.82 12.05 10.57
CA PHE A 130 -15.00 12.77 9.61
C PHE A 130 -14.99 14.27 9.90
N LEU A 131 -16.13 14.84 10.30
CA LEU A 131 -16.18 16.23 10.77
C LEU A 131 -15.31 16.44 12.02
N LYS A 132 -15.36 15.49 12.96
CA LYS A 132 -14.58 15.53 14.20
C LYS A 132 -13.07 15.46 13.93
N ILE A 133 -12.62 14.59 13.02
CA ILE A 133 -11.19 14.54 12.67
C ILE A 133 -10.75 15.78 11.89
N ALA A 134 -11.62 16.35 11.05
CA ALA A 134 -11.36 17.62 10.36
C ALA A 134 -11.09 18.74 11.37
N ASP A 135 -11.94 18.88 12.39
CA ASP A 135 -11.79 19.89 13.44
C ASP A 135 -10.50 19.67 14.26
N LYS A 136 -10.13 18.41 14.52
CA LYS A 136 -8.88 18.08 15.22
C LYS A 136 -7.66 18.47 14.39
N ILE A 137 -7.63 18.11 13.09
CA ILE A 137 -6.54 18.46 12.18
C ILE A 137 -6.45 19.98 12.01
N LYS A 138 -7.59 20.68 11.85
CA LYS A 138 -7.65 22.14 11.81
C LYS A 138 -7.02 22.77 13.04
N SER A 139 -7.42 22.31 14.23
CA SER A 139 -6.89 22.82 15.51
C SER A 139 -5.38 22.62 15.63
N LEU A 140 -4.86 21.48 15.15
CA LEU A 140 -3.42 21.21 15.12
C LEU A 140 -2.69 22.14 14.14
N ALA A 141 -3.22 22.30 12.92
CA ALA A 141 -2.64 23.19 11.92
C ALA A 141 -2.57 24.65 12.41
N GLU A 142 -3.66 25.15 13.00
CA GLU A 142 -3.72 26.49 13.61
C GLU A 142 -2.71 26.62 14.76
N ALA A 143 -2.64 25.64 15.67
CA ALA A 143 -1.67 25.63 16.76
C ALA A 143 -0.21 25.57 16.28
N PHE A 144 0.04 25.00 15.11
CA PHE A 144 1.36 24.90 14.49
C PHE A 144 1.68 26.09 13.55
N ASN A 145 0.79 27.09 13.48
CA ASN A 145 0.87 28.24 12.58
C ASN A 145 1.00 27.83 11.10
N LEU A 146 0.24 26.81 10.71
CA LEU A 146 0.10 26.30 9.33
C LEU A 146 -1.24 26.72 8.75
N ASN A 147 -1.32 26.81 7.42
CA ASN A 147 -2.57 27.10 6.73
C ASN A 147 -3.42 25.84 6.64
N PHE A 148 -4.74 25.95 6.82
CA PHE A 148 -5.69 24.84 6.71
C PHE A 148 -6.87 25.20 5.80
N ARG A 149 -7.25 24.28 4.92
CA ARG A 149 -8.47 24.33 4.11
C ARG A 149 -9.22 23.00 4.17
N ASN A 150 -10.51 23.06 4.45
CA ASN A 150 -11.41 21.92 4.34
C ASN A 150 -12.14 21.98 3.00
N ILE A 151 -11.96 20.96 2.17
CA ILE A 151 -12.57 20.84 0.84
C ILE A 151 -13.77 19.90 0.96
N ASP A 152 -14.92 20.48 1.29
CA ASP A 152 -16.23 19.82 1.37
C ASP A 152 -16.23 18.51 2.19
N ASN A 153 -15.45 18.47 3.28
CA ASN A 153 -15.22 17.30 4.14
C ASN A 153 -14.70 16.06 3.41
N ARG A 154 -14.08 16.25 2.23
CA ARG A 154 -13.50 15.18 1.41
C ARG A 154 -11.98 15.16 1.48
N VAL A 155 -11.36 16.34 1.45
CA VAL A 155 -9.90 16.50 1.58
C VAL A 155 -9.60 17.62 2.56
N TYR A 156 -8.68 17.36 3.49
CA TYR A 156 -8.14 18.38 4.37
C TYR A 156 -6.75 18.79 3.87
N GLU A 157 -6.61 20.01 3.39
CA GLU A 157 -5.36 20.56 2.88
C GLU A 157 -4.66 21.35 3.99
N ILE A 158 -3.42 20.98 4.30
CA ILE A 158 -2.51 21.74 5.17
C ILE A 158 -1.34 22.21 4.33
N SER A 159 -1.04 23.52 4.36
CA SER A 159 0.00 24.10 3.52
C SER A 159 1.15 24.71 4.34
N LEU A 160 2.36 24.45 3.88
CA LEU A 160 3.60 25.07 4.35
C LEU A 160 4.29 25.77 3.18
N GLU A 161 4.43 27.09 3.29
CA GLU A 161 4.96 27.94 2.23
C GLU A 161 6.51 27.97 2.23
N GLY A 162 7.06 27.92 1.03
CA GLY A 162 8.46 28.21 0.74
C GLY A 162 8.59 29.48 -0.11
N SER A 163 9.80 29.71 -0.63
CA SER A 163 10.12 30.91 -1.42
C SER A 163 9.93 30.75 -2.94
N GLY A 164 9.78 29.52 -3.44
CA GLY A 164 9.57 29.23 -4.86
C GLY A 164 8.11 28.93 -5.23
N ASP A 165 7.86 28.62 -6.49
CA ASP A 165 6.51 28.35 -7.01
C ASP A 165 6.16 26.85 -7.06
N GLU A 166 7.16 25.97 -6.98
CA GLU A 166 6.95 24.52 -7.04
C GLU A 166 6.27 24.00 -5.78
N VAL A 167 5.28 23.15 -5.97
CA VAL A 167 4.50 22.50 -4.90
C VAL A 167 4.78 21.01 -4.90
N VAL A 168 5.10 20.48 -3.73
CA VAL A 168 5.15 19.04 -3.45
C VAL A 168 3.89 18.65 -2.68
N GLY A 169 3.09 17.77 -3.28
CA GLY A 169 1.94 17.15 -2.63
C GLY A 169 2.37 15.97 -1.79
N ILE A 170 1.94 15.94 -0.53
CA ILE A 170 2.15 14.82 0.40
C ILE A 170 0.77 14.27 0.71
N HIS A 171 0.57 12.99 0.44
CA HIS A 171 -0.71 12.31 0.54
C HIS A 171 -0.69 11.37 1.73
N ALA A 172 -1.75 11.47 2.53
CA ALA A 172 -2.07 10.60 3.66
C ALA A 172 -3.60 10.46 3.73
N HIS A 173 -4.14 9.55 4.52
CA HIS A 173 -5.60 9.43 4.65
C HIS A 173 -6.10 9.31 6.09
N ALA A 174 -7.30 9.82 6.30
CA ALA A 174 -7.99 9.85 7.58
C ALA A 174 -8.97 8.69 7.73
N ASP A 175 -9.50 8.14 6.64
CA ASP A 175 -10.36 6.97 6.72
C ASP A 175 -9.57 5.71 7.06
N VAL A 176 -10.25 4.78 7.72
CA VAL A 176 -9.68 3.50 8.13
C VAL A 176 -10.66 2.38 7.81
N VAL A 177 -10.16 1.17 7.56
CA VAL A 177 -11.04 0.02 7.33
C VAL A 177 -11.90 -0.31 8.57
N PRO A 178 -13.12 -0.89 8.38
CA PRO A 178 -13.97 -1.34 9.48
C PRO A 178 -13.25 -2.29 10.45
N VAL A 179 -13.79 -2.38 11.67
CA VAL A 179 -13.28 -3.25 12.73
C VAL A 179 -14.37 -4.22 13.18
N THR A 180 -13.97 -5.43 13.57
CA THR A 180 -14.82 -6.35 14.33
C THR A 180 -14.30 -6.40 15.77
N PRO A 181 -14.85 -5.62 16.73
CA PRO A 181 -14.25 -5.47 18.06
C PRO A 181 -13.99 -6.78 18.82
N ASP A 182 -14.80 -7.82 18.56
CA ASP A 182 -14.59 -9.15 19.18
C ASP A 182 -13.32 -9.87 18.72
N ASN A 183 -12.77 -9.51 17.56
CA ASN A 183 -11.53 -10.09 17.04
C ASN A 183 -10.26 -9.39 17.58
N TRP A 184 -10.41 -8.23 18.23
CA TRP A 184 -9.31 -7.44 18.79
C TRP A 184 -8.86 -8.02 20.12
N VAL A 185 -8.35 -9.24 20.06
CA VAL A 185 -7.86 -10.02 21.20
C VAL A 185 -6.48 -10.57 20.86
N LEU A 186 -5.51 -10.29 21.72
CA LEU A 186 -4.15 -10.83 21.59
C LEU A 186 -4.13 -12.33 21.91
N LYS A 187 -3.06 -13.00 21.49
CA LYS A 187 -2.88 -14.46 21.69
C LYS A 187 -2.93 -14.90 23.16
N ASP A 188 -2.61 -14.00 24.09
CA ASP A 188 -2.67 -14.25 25.54
C ASP A 188 -4.07 -13.98 26.15
N GLY A 189 -5.06 -13.60 25.34
CA GLY A 189 -6.41 -13.29 25.77
C GLY A 189 -6.65 -11.83 26.12
N THR A 190 -5.64 -10.95 26.00
CA THR A 190 -5.80 -9.51 26.24
C THR A 190 -6.76 -8.90 25.22
N ARG A 191 -7.92 -8.39 25.67
CA ARG A 191 -8.86 -7.67 24.80
C ARG A 191 -8.40 -6.23 24.61
N LEU A 192 -8.46 -5.75 23.38
CA LEU A 192 -8.07 -4.42 22.96
C LEU A 192 -9.29 -3.66 22.43
N ASP A 193 -9.29 -2.34 22.61
CA ASP A 193 -10.24 -1.45 21.94
C ASP A 193 -9.57 -0.87 20.69
N PRO A 194 -10.10 -1.14 19.47
CA PRO A 194 -9.52 -0.66 18.23
C PRO A 194 -9.29 0.86 18.16
N PHE A 195 -10.14 1.64 18.84
CA PHE A 195 -10.09 3.10 18.82
C PHE A 195 -9.56 3.67 20.14
N LYS A 196 -8.78 2.88 20.88
CA LYS A 196 -7.99 3.36 22.02
C LYS A 196 -6.62 2.71 21.96
N VAL A 197 -5.62 3.51 21.58
CA VAL A 197 -4.25 3.02 21.49
C VAL A 197 -3.81 2.39 22.80
N THR A 198 -3.53 1.09 22.74
CA THR A 198 -3.07 0.30 23.87
C THR A 198 -1.64 -0.15 23.59
N GLN A 199 -0.70 0.35 24.38
CA GLN A 199 0.70 -0.03 24.24
C GLN A 199 0.99 -1.31 25.01
N VAL A 200 1.49 -2.34 24.33
CA VAL A 200 1.99 -3.58 24.94
C VAL A 200 3.44 -3.78 24.50
N GLY A 201 4.38 -3.58 25.42
CA GLY A 201 5.80 -3.51 25.09
C GLY A 201 6.10 -2.34 24.18
N ASP A 202 6.71 -2.61 23.03
CA ASP A 202 7.02 -1.61 22.00
C ASP A 202 5.90 -1.43 20.96
N ARG A 203 4.76 -2.12 21.09
CA ARG A 203 3.68 -2.08 20.09
C ARG A 203 2.53 -1.21 20.54
N MET A 204 2.15 -0.24 19.73
CA MET A 204 0.97 0.61 19.91
C MET A 204 -0.19 0.03 19.09
N TYR A 205 -1.05 -0.77 19.73
CA TYR A 205 -2.20 -1.37 19.04
C TYR A 205 -3.34 -0.36 18.91
N GLY A 206 -3.90 -0.24 17.71
CA GLY A 206 -5.04 0.63 17.40
C GLY A 206 -5.23 0.80 15.89
N ARG A 207 -6.48 0.92 15.43
CA ARG A 207 -6.81 1.11 14.01
C ARG A 207 -6.38 2.50 13.55
N GLY A 208 -5.52 2.58 12.55
CA GLY A 208 -4.89 3.81 12.08
C GLY A 208 -3.47 4.05 12.61
N THR A 209 -2.92 3.13 13.41
CA THR A 209 -1.55 3.27 13.91
C THR A 209 -0.50 2.91 12.86
N GLU A 210 -0.79 1.91 12.02
CA GLU A 210 0.01 1.56 10.86
C GLU A 210 -0.47 2.30 9.60
N ASP A 211 -1.79 2.52 9.48
CA ASP A 211 -2.42 2.91 8.22
C ASP A 211 -3.71 3.75 8.40
N ASP A 212 -3.72 5.07 8.15
CA ASP A 212 -2.56 5.94 7.88
C ASP A 212 -2.60 7.23 8.75
N LYS A 213 -3.22 7.14 9.93
CA LYS A 213 -3.23 8.31 10.84
C LYS A 213 -1.84 8.67 11.33
N ASN A 214 -0.91 7.73 11.33
CA ASN A 214 0.51 7.98 11.55
C ASN A 214 1.11 8.92 10.48
N GLY A 215 0.80 8.73 9.18
CA GLY A 215 1.22 9.58 8.07
C GLY A 215 0.80 11.03 8.26
N ILE A 216 -0.45 11.25 8.67
CA ILE A 216 -0.97 12.58 9.02
C ILE A 216 -0.13 13.22 10.13
N VAL A 217 0.15 12.50 11.22
CA VAL A 217 0.87 13.04 12.37
C VAL A 217 2.31 13.39 12.02
N VAL A 218 3.05 12.48 11.40
CA VAL A 218 4.47 12.72 11.12
C VAL A 218 4.65 13.87 10.11
N ALA A 219 3.76 14.00 9.13
CA ALA A 219 3.77 15.11 8.19
C ALA A 219 3.45 16.45 8.86
N LEU A 220 2.41 16.51 9.71
CA LEU A 220 2.07 17.73 10.47
C LEU A 220 3.22 18.18 11.37
N TYR A 221 3.86 17.25 12.07
CA TYR A 221 4.99 17.58 12.94
C TYR A 221 6.25 17.98 12.16
N ALA A 222 6.54 17.33 11.03
CA ALA A 222 7.63 17.76 10.15
C ALA A 222 7.40 19.20 9.66
N MET A 223 6.18 19.52 9.20
CA MET A 223 5.82 20.89 8.79
C MET A 223 5.96 21.89 9.94
N LYS A 224 5.50 21.53 11.14
CA LYS A 224 5.65 22.35 12.35
C LYS A 224 7.12 22.66 12.64
N ILE A 225 7.98 21.63 12.65
CA ILE A 225 9.40 21.77 12.97
C ILE A 225 10.08 22.71 11.96
N ILE A 226 9.83 22.51 10.67
CA ILE A 226 10.37 23.34 9.61
C ILE A 226 9.94 24.80 9.76
N LYS A 227 8.66 25.02 10.11
CA LYS A 227 8.10 26.36 10.36
C LYS A 227 8.72 27.04 11.58
N GLU A 228 8.78 26.33 12.72
CA GLU A 228 9.31 26.85 13.99
C GLU A 228 10.82 27.16 13.90
N GLU A 229 11.58 26.27 13.25
CA GLU A 229 13.04 26.42 13.08
C GLU A 229 13.41 27.30 11.85
N LYS A 230 12.39 27.81 11.13
CA LYS A 230 12.52 28.79 10.04
C LYS A 230 13.49 28.33 8.94
N LEU A 231 13.39 27.07 8.54
CA LEU A 231 14.23 26.55 7.46
C LEU A 231 13.89 27.29 6.14
N PRO A 232 14.89 27.75 5.37
CA PRO A 232 14.65 28.48 4.14
C PRO A 232 14.30 27.50 3.02
N LEU A 233 13.01 27.19 2.88
CA LEU A 233 12.49 26.32 1.84
C LEU A 233 12.44 27.02 0.48
N ALA A 234 12.85 26.30 -0.55
CA ALA A 234 12.65 26.64 -1.97
C ALA A 234 11.35 26.03 -2.54
N ARG A 235 10.71 25.11 -1.81
CA ARG A 235 9.48 24.41 -2.21
C ARG A 235 8.33 24.68 -1.26
N ASN A 236 7.12 24.69 -1.80
CA ASN A 236 5.89 24.65 -1.01
C ASN A 236 5.48 23.21 -0.78
N PHE A 237 4.91 22.92 0.37
CA PHE A 237 4.35 21.61 0.70
C PHE A 237 2.85 21.71 0.93
N LYS A 238 2.11 20.72 0.42
CA LYS A 238 0.70 20.52 0.72
C LYS A 238 0.48 19.11 1.21
N LEU A 239 0.11 18.97 2.48
CA LEU A 239 -0.41 17.71 3.01
C LEU A 239 -1.89 17.65 2.63
N LEU A 240 -2.25 16.67 1.81
CA LEU A 240 -3.59 16.36 1.38
C LEU A 240 -4.06 15.12 2.13
N VAL A 241 -4.96 15.31 3.08
CA VAL A 241 -5.54 14.21 3.86
C VAL A 241 -6.83 13.76 3.17
N ASP A 242 -6.78 12.61 2.51
CA ASP A 242 -7.92 11.92 1.88
C ASP A 242 -8.87 11.37 2.98
N THR A 243 -10.14 11.25 2.65
CA THR A 243 -11.16 10.69 3.53
C THR A 243 -11.83 9.45 2.95
N THR A 244 -11.38 8.91 1.82
CA THR A 244 -12.03 7.85 1.04
C THR A 244 -11.07 6.83 0.43
N GLU A 245 -9.78 6.86 0.79
CA GLU A 245 -8.74 6.00 0.21
C GLU A 245 -9.16 4.53 0.29
N GLU A 246 -9.62 4.11 1.47
CA GLU A 246 -9.92 2.72 1.82
C GLU A 246 -11.27 2.23 1.27
N THR A 247 -11.96 3.09 0.53
CA THR A 247 -13.35 2.91 0.16
C THR A 247 -13.60 3.15 -1.32
N THR A 248 -13.87 4.39 -1.70
CA THR A 248 -14.22 4.77 -3.07
C THR A 248 -13.06 5.39 -3.85
N GLY A 249 -12.05 5.91 -3.15
CA GLY A 249 -10.89 6.57 -3.74
C GLY A 249 -11.23 7.83 -4.55
N ASP A 250 -12.37 8.48 -4.26
CA ASP A 250 -12.91 9.57 -5.09
C ASP A 250 -12.59 10.97 -4.57
N ALA A 251 -12.10 11.13 -3.33
CA ALA A 251 -11.82 12.46 -2.77
C ALA A 251 -10.64 13.17 -3.43
N ILE A 252 -9.51 12.48 -3.70
CA ILE A 252 -8.37 13.09 -4.38
C ILE A 252 -8.69 13.48 -5.84
N PRO A 253 -9.34 12.61 -6.64
CA PRO A 253 -9.89 13.03 -7.94
C PRO A 253 -10.81 14.26 -7.83
N TYR A 254 -11.75 14.25 -6.88
CA TYR A 254 -12.65 15.38 -6.63
C TYR A 254 -11.90 16.69 -6.33
N TYR A 255 -10.81 16.59 -5.55
CA TYR A 255 -9.97 17.73 -5.19
C TYR A 255 -9.26 18.33 -6.41
N PHE A 256 -8.65 17.51 -7.27
CA PHE A 256 -7.89 17.99 -8.43
C PHE A 256 -8.76 18.45 -9.61
N GLU A 257 -10.03 18.06 -9.66
CA GLU A 257 -11.00 18.71 -10.55
C GLU A 257 -11.20 20.20 -10.24
N ARG A 258 -10.86 20.64 -9.02
CA ARG A 258 -11.15 21.99 -8.48
C ARG A 258 -9.91 22.76 -8.05
N ASN A 259 -8.76 22.11 -7.96
CA ASN A 259 -7.51 22.70 -7.48
C ASN A 259 -6.35 22.25 -8.38
N PRO A 260 -5.29 23.06 -8.52
CA PRO A 260 -4.12 22.67 -9.31
C PRO A 260 -3.45 21.40 -8.76
N THR A 261 -3.13 20.47 -9.66
CA THR A 261 -2.36 19.27 -9.33
C THR A 261 -0.88 19.62 -9.16
N PRO A 262 -0.24 19.26 -8.02
CA PRO A 262 1.21 19.36 -7.86
C PRO A 262 1.95 18.56 -8.94
N ASN A 263 3.09 19.06 -9.40
CA ASN A 263 3.94 18.32 -10.33
C ASN A 263 4.70 17.17 -9.66
N TYR A 264 4.78 17.17 -8.32
CA TYR A 264 5.50 16.18 -7.52
C TYR A 264 4.59 15.71 -6.38
N ASN A 265 4.36 14.40 -6.29
CA ASN A 265 3.40 13.82 -5.36
C ASN A 265 4.03 12.63 -4.63
N LEU A 266 3.86 12.60 -3.32
CA LEU A 266 4.43 11.60 -2.43
C LEU A 266 3.32 10.99 -1.57
N ALA A 267 3.11 9.69 -1.61
CA ALA A 267 2.27 8.99 -0.63
C ALA A 267 3.11 8.56 0.57
N LEU A 268 2.62 8.85 1.79
CA LEU A 268 3.14 8.30 3.04
C LEU A 268 2.44 6.98 3.44
N ASP A 269 1.83 6.33 2.46
CA ASP A 269 1.03 5.12 2.58
C ASP A 269 1.63 4.03 1.65
N GLY A 270 2.79 3.53 2.04
CA GLY A 270 3.55 2.57 1.24
C GLY A 270 4.76 2.00 1.99
N GLY A 271 5.63 1.32 1.25
CA GLY A 271 6.86 0.74 1.81
C GLY A 271 8.08 1.67 1.67
N TYR A 272 8.99 1.61 2.63
CA TYR A 272 10.36 2.11 2.40
C TYR A 272 11.14 1.19 1.43
N PRO A 273 12.11 1.71 0.66
CA PRO A 273 12.69 3.05 0.76
C PRO A 273 11.88 4.12 0.03
N VAL A 274 11.93 4.16 -1.29
CA VAL A 274 11.02 4.97 -2.14
C VAL A 274 10.56 4.07 -3.27
N VAL A 275 9.25 3.98 -3.47
CA VAL A 275 8.64 3.17 -4.51
C VAL A 275 8.41 4.03 -5.73
N ILE A 276 9.21 3.81 -6.78
CA ILE A 276 9.09 4.53 -8.06
C ILE A 276 8.28 3.77 -9.10
N ALA A 277 7.81 2.57 -8.74
CA ALA A 277 7.17 1.64 -9.64
C ALA A 277 5.99 0.95 -8.97
N GLU A 278 4.80 1.05 -9.56
CA GLU A 278 3.60 0.32 -9.15
C GLU A 278 3.09 -0.48 -10.35
N LYS A 279 2.67 -1.73 -10.10
CA LYS A 279 1.98 -2.52 -11.13
C LYS A 279 0.62 -1.89 -11.44
N GLY A 280 0.22 -1.96 -12.71
CA GLY A 280 -1.11 -1.57 -13.15
C GLY A 280 -2.18 -2.46 -12.53
N TYR A 281 -3.35 -1.89 -12.26
CA TYR A 281 -4.50 -2.62 -11.73
C TYR A 281 -5.36 -3.15 -12.86
N GLY A 282 -5.88 -4.37 -12.73
CA GLY A 282 -6.85 -4.88 -13.70
C GLY A 282 -7.88 -5.79 -13.08
N THR A 283 -9.00 -5.94 -13.78
CA THR A 283 -10.07 -6.87 -13.45
C THR A 283 -10.60 -7.52 -14.71
N VAL A 284 -10.67 -8.85 -14.69
CA VAL A 284 -11.50 -9.64 -15.61
C VAL A 284 -12.75 -10.05 -14.85
N MET A 285 -13.88 -9.42 -15.17
CA MET A 285 -15.17 -9.76 -14.59
C MET A 285 -15.89 -10.77 -15.49
N ALA A 286 -16.17 -11.95 -14.99
CA ALA A 286 -16.95 -12.98 -15.68
C ALA A 286 -18.39 -12.99 -15.14
N ASN A 287 -19.36 -12.73 -16.02
CA ASN A 287 -20.78 -12.64 -15.70
C ASN A 287 -21.51 -13.86 -16.27
N PHE A 288 -22.06 -14.69 -15.38
CA PHE A 288 -22.86 -15.86 -15.71
C PHE A 288 -24.33 -15.54 -15.45
N THR A 289 -25.17 -15.62 -16.49
CA THR A 289 -26.62 -15.48 -16.31
C THR A 289 -27.15 -16.65 -15.51
N ARG A 290 -27.93 -16.37 -14.48
CA ARG A 290 -28.58 -17.39 -13.66
C ARG A 290 -29.51 -18.22 -14.54
N ARG A 291 -29.32 -19.53 -14.51
CA ARG A 291 -30.16 -20.50 -15.23
C ARG A 291 -30.62 -21.61 -14.31
N ALA A 292 -31.77 -22.19 -14.63
CA ALA A 292 -32.30 -23.36 -13.93
C ALA A 292 -31.30 -24.51 -13.97
N ALA A 293 -31.18 -25.22 -12.86
CA ALA A 293 -30.31 -26.36 -12.74
C ALA A 293 -30.85 -27.55 -13.55
N GLN A 294 -29.96 -28.22 -14.27
CA GLN A 294 -30.29 -29.35 -15.15
C GLN A 294 -29.57 -30.62 -14.68
N GLY A 295 -30.15 -31.79 -14.96
CA GLY A 295 -29.59 -33.07 -14.54
C GLY A 295 -30.17 -33.57 -13.22
N LYS A 296 -29.41 -34.39 -12.48
CA LYS A 296 -29.85 -35.07 -11.26
C LYS A 296 -28.92 -34.77 -10.09
N GLY A 297 -29.36 -35.10 -8.88
CA GLY A 297 -28.55 -34.96 -7.67
C GLY A 297 -28.66 -33.59 -7.03
N ALA A 298 -27.63 -33.21 -6.27
CA ALA A 298 -27.65 -31.99 -5.48
C ALA A 298 -27.48 -30.75 -6.36
N GLU A 299 -28.06 -29.64 -5.95
CA GLU A 299 -27.99 -28.36 -6.66
C GLU A 299 -27.17 -27.36 -5.85
N ILE A 300 -26.19 -26.72 -6.47
CA ILE A 300 -25.48 -25.62 -5.82
C ILE A 300 -26.36 -24.37 -5.94
N THR A 301 -26.78 -23.82 -4.80
CA THR A 301 -27.76 -22.71 -4.73
C THR A 301 -27.13 -21.37 -4.41
N ALA A 302 -25.96 -21.37 -3.76
CA ALA A 302 -25.22 -20.16 -3.43
C ALA A 302 -23.70 -20.42 -3.36
N LEU A 303 -22.92 -19.37 -3.57
CA LEU A 303 -21.47 -19.34 -3.40
C LEU A 303 -21.07 -17.97 -2.83
N THR A 304 -20.21 -17.97 -1.81
CA THR A 304 -19.63 -16.74 -1.25
C THR A 304 -18.15 -16.59 -1.59
N GLY A 305 -17.67 -15.36 -1.57
CA GLY A 305 -16.27 -15.00 -1.79
C GLY A 305 -15.97 -13.58 -1.27
N GLY A 306 -14.91 -12.95 -1.77
CA GLY A 306 -14.52 -11.62 -1.33
C GLY A 306 -15.58 -10.57 -1.67
N LEU A 307 -15.73 -9.60 -0.77
CA LEU A 307 -16.65 -8.46 -0.94
C LEU A 307 -16.04 -7.33 -1.77
N ALA A 308 -14.72 -7.35 -1.94
CA ALA A 308 -13.96 -6.41 -2.75
C ALA A 308 -13.09 -7.15 -3.78
N THR A 309 -12.85 -6.53 -4.93
CA THR A 309 -12.03 -7.11 -6.01
C THR A 309 -10.54 -7.11 -5.70
N ASN A 310 -10.09 -6.33 -4.71
CA ASN A 310 -8.68 -6.21 -4.31
C ASN A 310 -8.29 -7.09 -3.10
N GLN A 311 -9.17 -7.96 -2.59
CA GLN A 311 -8.90 -8.78 -1.40
C GLN A 311 -9.13 -10.27 -1.65
N ILE A 312 -8.23 -11.12 -1.17
CA ILE A 312 -8.46 -12.56 -1.04
C ILE A 312 -9.20 -12.79 0.28
N PRO A 313 -10.43 -13.34 0.28
CA PRO A 313 -11.17 -13.55 1.53
C PRO A 313 -10.56 -14.66 2.39
N SER A 314 -10.83 -14.62 3.68
CA SER A 314 -10.47 -15.72 4.60
C SER A 314 -11.34 -16.96 4.42
N THR A 315 -12.56 -16.83 3.88
CA THR A 315 -13.49 -17.94 3.72
C THR A 315 -14.24 -17.92 2.38
N SER A 316 -14.68 -19.09 1.94
CA SER A 316 -15.66 -19.27 0.85
C SER A 316 -16.61 -20.41 1.22
N VAL A 317 -17.91 -20.18 1.05
CA VAL A 317 -18.98 -21.11 1.41
C VAL A 317 -19.80 -21.41 0.16
N ALA A 318 -19.96 -22.69 -0.16
CA ALA A 318 -20.89 -23.15 -1.18
C ALA A 318 -22.06 -23.88 -0.52
N THR A 319 -23.29 -23.49 -0.89
CA THR A 319 -24.53 -24.09 -0.37
C THR A 319 -25.09 -25.06 -1.40
N PHE A 320 -25.38 -26.28 -0.97
CA PHE A 320 -25.91 -27.35 -1.81
C PHE A 320 -27.29 -27.80 -1.29
N ALA A 321 -28.33 -27.70 -2.11
CA ALA A 321 -29.64 -28.26 -1.81
C ALA A 321 -29.71 -29.74 -2.22
N SER A 322 -30.20 -30.60 -1.33
CA SER A 322 -30.31 -32.04 -1.56
C SER A 322 -31.44 -32.68 -0.78
N ASP A 323 -32.05 -33.73 -1.34
CA ASP A 323 -33.00 -34.58 -0.62
C ASP A 323 -32.31 -35.53 0.37
N LYS A 324 -30.98 -35.62 0.31
CA LYS A 324 -30.14 -36.47 1.18
C LYS A 324 -28.96 -35.66 1.77
N PRO A 325 -29.23 -34.65 2.60
CA PRO A 325 -28.21 -33.70 3.03
C PRO A 325 -27.09 -34.34 3.87
N ALA A 326 -27.40 -35.32 4.73
CA ALA A 326 -26.38 -35.99 5.55
C ALA A 326 -25.40 -36.83 4.70
N GLU A 327 -25.91 -37.62 3.74
CA GLU A 327 -25.07 -38.40 2.80
C GLU A 327 -24.21 -37.48 1.92
N LEU A 328 -24.80 -36.38 1.45
CA LEU A 328 -24.08 -35.37 0.66
C LEU A 328 -22.97 -34.71 1.47
N ALA A 329 -23.24 -34.30 2.72
CA ALA A 329 -22.24 -33.66 3.59
C ALA A 329 -21.02 -34.56 3.79
N ALA A 330 -21.23 -35.86 4.09
CA ALA A 330 -20.13 -36.81 4.23
C ALA A 330 -19.33 -36.96 2.92
N SER A 331 -20.01 -37.01 1.77
CA SER A 331 -19.38 -37.14 0.45
C SER A 331 -18.57 -35.90 0.08
N LEU A 332 -19.13 -34.70 0.32
CA LEU A 332 -18.45 -33.42 0.10
C LEU A 332 -17.25 -33.26 1.02
N LEU A 333 -17.38 -33.57 2.31
CA LEU A 333 -16.28 -33.48 3.26
C LEU A 333 -15.12 -34.40 2.88
N LYS A 334 -15.43 -35.64 2.45
CA LYS A 334 -14.42 -36.58 1.96
C LYS A 334 -13.71 -36.02 0.72
N ALA A 335 -14.47 -35.57 -0.28
CA ALA A 335 -13.91 -35.00 -1.51
C ALA A 335 -13.06 -33.74 -1.24
N ALA A 336 -13.52 -32.86 -0.35
CA ALA A 336 -12.82 -31.66 0.07
C ALA A 336 -11.53 -31.99 0.84
N THR A 337 -11.56 -32.97 1.74
CA THR A 337 -10.37 -33.43 2.47
C THR A 337 -9.32 -34.02 1.52
N ASP A 338 -9.75 -34.84 0.54
CA ASP A 338 -8.85 -35.40 -0.47
C ASP A 338 -8.33 -34.33 -1.44
N TYR A 339 -9.11 -33.28 -1.69
CA TYR A 339 -8.68 -32.10 -2.43
C TYR A 339 -7.63 -31.31 -1.63
N ALA A 340 -7.85 -31.06 -0.34
CA ALA A 340 -6.93 -30.33 0.52
C ALA A 340 -5.55 -30.99 0.59
N LYS A 341 -5.51 -32.32 0.79
CA LYS A 341 -4.26 -33.10 0.80
C LYS A 341 -3.45 -32.96 -0.49
N ARG A 342 -4.11 -32.86 -1.65
CA ARG A 342 -3.44 -32.74 -2.95
C ARG A 342 -3.05 -31.30 -3.32
N ASN A 343 -3.55 -30.31 -2.59
CA ASN A 343 -3.40 -28.88 -2.92
C ASN A 343 -2.84 -28.08 -1.73
N GLY A 344 -1.84 -28.64 -1.06
CA GLY A 344 -1.01 -27.97 -0.06
C GLY A 344 -1.36 -28.26 1.40
N GLY A 345 -2.60 -28.66 1.71
CA GLY A 345 -3.02 -28.98 3.09
C GLY A 345 -2.93 -27.79 4.07
N ASN A 346 -2.85 -26.56 3.56
CA ASN A 346 -2.65 -25.32 4.32
C ASN A 346 -3.96 -24.51 4.48
N PHE A 347 -5.11 -25.18 4.41
CA PHE A 347 -6.43 -24.61 4.59
C PHE A 347 -7.35 -25.65 5.22
N GLU A 348 -8.41 -25.18 5.86
CA GLU A 348 -9.39 -26.02 6.53
C GLU A 348 -10.63 -26.19 5.69
N VAL A 349 -11.30 -27.33 5.85
CA VAL A 349 -12.57 -27.64 5.19
C VAL A 349 -13.55 -28.19 6.21
N SER A 350 -14.80 -27.76 6.13
CA SER A 350 -15.87 -28.27 6.99
C SER A 350 -17.20 -28.31 6.24
N THR A 351 -18.11 -29.15 6.71
CA THR A 351 -19.48 -29.23 6.19
C THR A 351 -20.48 -29.11 7.31
N GLN A 352 -21.57 -28.39 7.07
CA GLN A 352 -22.70 -28.26 7.98
C GLN A 352 -24.02 -28.55 7.26
N VAL A 353 -24.87 -29.38 7.85
CA VAL A 353 -26.24 -29.60 7.38
C VAL A 353 -27.17 -28.57 8.01
N VAL A 354 -27.93 -27.85 7.19
CA VAL A 354 -28.92 -26.85 7.60
C VAL A 354 -30.24 -27.16 6.88
N GLY A 355 -31.12 -27.92 7.52
CA GLY A 355 -32.36 -28.39 6.89
C GLY A 355 -32.07 -29.28 5.67
N LYS A 356 -32.50 -28.85 4.48
CA LYS A 356 -32.21 -29.53 3.20
C LYS A 356 -30.90 -29.10 2.55
N ASP A 357 -30.25 -28.09 3.11
CA ASP A 357 -29.03 -27.54 2.57
C ASP A 357 -27.81 -28.14 3.27
N VAL A 358 -26.71 -28.23 2.52
CA VAL A 358 -25.38 -28.55 3.01
C VAL A 358 -24.48 -27.37 2.67
N GLN A 359 -23.91 -26.75 3.69
CA GLN A 359 -22.89 -25.71 3.52
C GLN A 359 -21.52 -26.38 3.59
N LEU A 360 -20.74 -26.21 2.54
CA LEU A 360 -19.33 -26.58 2.50
C LEU A 360 -18.50 -25.31 2.63
N THR A 361 -17.64 -25.27 3.65
CA THR A 361 -16.81 -24.10 3.96
C THR A 361 -15.36 -24.43 3.72
N PHE A 362 -14.66 -23.55 3.02
CA PHE A 362 -13.21 -23.52 2.92
C PHE A 362 -12.70 -22.31 3.70
N THR A 363 -11.82 -22.54 4.66
CA THR A 363 -11.18 -21.48 5.46
C THR A 363 -9.69 -21.45 5.11
N GLY A 364 -9.28 -20.34 4.51
CA GLY A 364 -7.91 -20.08 4.12
C GLY A 364 -7.29 -18.94 4.92
N VAL A 365 -6.40 -18.19 4.27
CA VAL A 365 -5.71 -17.03 4.85
C VAL A 365 -5.99 -15.83 3.96
N SER A 366 -6.55 -14.78 4.56
CA SER A 366 -6.81 -13.51 3.89
C SER A 366 -5.49 -12.85 3.46
N ALA A 367 -5.50 -12.17 2.32
CA ALA A 367 -4.36 -11.42 1.83
C ALA A 367 -4.80 -10.30 0.89
N HIS A 368 -3.98 -9.28 0.74
CA HIS A 368 -4.17 -8.29 -0.30
C HIS A 368 -3.91 -8.93 -1.68
N SER A 369 -4.73 -8.59 -2.67
CA SER A 369 -4.67 -9.19 -4.02
C SER A 369 -3.34 -8.97 -4.75
N SER A 370 -2.55 -7.98 -4.34
CA SER A 370 -1.24 -7.71 -4.92
C SER A 370 -0.15 -8.70 -4.50
N GLU A 371 -0.35 -9.39 -3.37
CA GLU A 371 0.58 -10.38 -2.81
C GLU A 371 -0.15 -11.71 -2.57
N PRO A 372 -0.71 -12.33 -3.61
CA PRO A 372 -1.50 -13.54 -3.46
C PRO A 372 -0.75 -14.71 -2.81
N GLU A 373 0.58 -14.72 -2.89
CA GLU A 373 1.47 -15.68 -2.23
C GLU A 373 1.44 -15.62 -0.71
N SER A 374 1.05 -14.48 -0.12
CA SER A 374 0.93 -14.34 1.35
C SER A 374 -0.38 -14.94 1.89
N GLY A 375 -1.32 -15.26 1.00
CA GLY A 375 -2.63 -15.82 1.33
C GLY A 375 -2.82 -17.28 0.94
N VAL A 376 -3.97 -17.82 1.34
CA VAL A 376 -4.45 -19.14 0.91
C VAL A 376 -5.87 -18.99 0.39
N ASN A 377 -6.00 -18.74 -0.91
CA ASN A 377 -7.28 -18.35 -1.52
C ASN A 377 -8.35 -19.46 -1.45
N PRO A 378 -9.45 -19.28 -0.68
CA PRO A 378 -10.50 -20.29 -0.53
C PRO A 378 -11.47 -20.30 -1.71
N VAL A 379 -11.67 -19.18 -2.43
CA VAL A 379 -12.58 -19.08 -3.58
C VAL A 379 -12.08 -19.92 -4.75
N ALA A 380 -10.81 -19.75 -5.12
CA ALA A 380 -10.18 -20.52 -6.19
C ALA A 380 -10.22 -22.03 -5.90
N ARG A 381 -10.03 -22.41 -4.63
CA ARG A 381 -10.08 -23.80 -4.15
C ARG A 381 -11.49 -24.37 -4.15
N MET A 382 -12.48 -23.60 -3.70
CA MET A 382 -13.90 -23.99 -3.75
C MET A 382 -14.34 -24.27 -5.19
N LEU A 383 -14.05 -23.34 -6.11
CA LEU A 383 -14.37 -23.50 -7.54
C LEU A 383 -13.61 -24.68 -8.16
N GLY A 384 -12.33 -24.85 -7.81
CA GLY A 384 -11.53 -26.00 -8.23
C GLY A 384 -12.07 -27.34 -7.71
N LEU A 385 -12.57 -27.39 -6.47
CA LEU A 385 -13.23 -28.56 -5.92
C LEU A 385 -14.53 -28.84 -6.68
N ILE A 386 -15.42 -27.84 -6.83
CA ILE A 386 -16.73 -28.00 -7.49
C ILE A 386 -16.56 -28.58 -8.90
N ASN A 387 -15.61 -28.06 -9.69
CA ASN A 387 -15.32 -28.61 -11.01
C ASN A 387 -14.81 -30.06 -10.95
N GLY A 388 -14.05 -30.40 -9.90
CA GLY A 388 -13.53 -31.74 -9.67
C GLY A 388 -14.48 -32.73 -8.97
N LEU A 389 -15.73 -32.35 -8.70
CA LEU A 389 -16.77 -33.21 -8.13
C LEU A 389 -17.44 -34.11 -9.17
N ASP A 390 -17.28 -33.82 -10.47
CA ASP A 390 -17.83 -34.65 -11.54
C ASP A 390 -17.38 -36.12 -11.39
N GLY A 391 -18.33 -37.03 -11.53
CA GLY A 391 -18.15 -38.47 -11.29
C GLY A 391 -17.98 -38.90 -9.81
N LYS A 392 -17.87 -37.98 -8.85
CA LYS A 392 -17.76 -38.29 -7.41
C LYS A 392 -19.02 -37.96 -6.63
N VAL A 393 -19.65 -36.84 -6.97
CA VAL A 393 -20.93 -36.40 -6.42
C VAL A 393 -21.84 -36.08 -7.58
N THR A 394 -23.04 -36.65 -7.59
CA THR A 394 -24.03 -36.35 -8.62
C THR A 394 -24.59 -34.94 -8.37
N LEU A 395 -24.28 -34.01 -9.27
CA LEU A 395 -24.69 -32.62 -9.20
C LEU A 395 -25.56 -32.24 -10.39
N LYS A 396 -26.56 -31.40 -10.15
CA LYS A 396 -27.20 -30.64 -11.21
C LYS A 396 -26.25 -29.56 -11.72
N HIS A 397 -26.28 -29.30 -13.02
CA HIS A 397 -25.49 -28.27 -13.66
C HIS A 397 -26.26 -26.96 -13.80
N ASN A 398 -25.67 -25.88 -13.33
CA ASN A 398 -26.18 -24.51 -13.43
C ASN A 398 -25.02 -23.52 -13.63
N HIS A 399 -25.34 -22.24 -13.56
CA HIS A 399 -24.39 -21.13 -13.67
C HIS A 399 -23.20 -21.19 -12.66
N ILE A 400 -23.37 -21.78 -11.46
CA ILE A 400 -22.27 -21.95 -10.49
C ILE A 400 -21.32 -23.05 -10.95
N THR A 401 -21.83 -24.18 -11.45
CA THR A 401 -20.97 -25.23 -12.01
C THR A 401 -20.26 -24.76 -13.29
N ASP A 402 -20.91 -23.90 -14.08
CA ASP A 402 -20.31 -23.27 -15.26
C ASP A 402 -19.15 -22.35 -14.86
N ALA A 403 -19.35 -21.54 -13.82
CA ALA A 403 -18.34 -20.66 -13.25
C ALA A 403 -17.17 -21.43 -12.63
N ALA A 404 -17.44 -22.58 -11.97
CA ALA A 404 -16.40 -23.47 -11.45
C ALA A 404 -15.52 -24.04 -12.56
N ARG A 405 -16.11 -24.45 -13.69
CA ARG A 405 -15.36 -24.92 -14.85
C ARG A 405 -14.54 -23.81 -15.49
N TYR A 406 -15.12 -22.61 -15.65
CA TYR A 406 -14.39 -21.42 -16.09
C TYR A 406 -13.16 -21.15 -15.22
N ALA A 407 -13.35 -21.12 -13.91
CA ALA A 407 -12.29 -20.87 -12.94
C ALA A 407 -11.19 -21.91 -13.02
N ALA A 408 -11.54 -23.20 -13.03
CA ALA A 408 -10.58 -24.30 -13.06
C ALA A 408 -9.81 -24.41 -14.39
N ASP A 409 -10.48 -24.19 -15.52
CA ASP A 409 -9.86 -24.32 -16.84
C ASP A 409 -8.92 -23.15 -17.16
N ASN A 410 -9.24 -21.93 -16.71
CA ASN A 410 -8.54 -20.72 -17.12
C ASN A 410 -7.60 -20.15 -16.05
N TRP A 411 -7.88 -20.35 -14.76
CA TRP A 411 -7.12 -19.70 -13.67
C TRP A 411 -6.55 -20.73 -12.69
N GLY A 412 -7.39 -21.60 -12.14
CA GLY A 412 -6.99 -22.61 -11.17
C GLY A 412 -6.46 -22.02 -9.87
N LEU A 413 -5.47 -22.68 -9.27
CA LEU A 413 -4.75 -22.19 -8.07
C LEU A 413 -3.50 -21.37 -8.44
N ASP A 414 -3.21 -21.26 -9.74
CA ASP A 414 -2.13 -20.44 -10.24
C ASP A 414 -2.51 -18.97 -10.13
N TYR A 415 -1.59 -18.18 -9.59
CA TYR A 415 -1.73 -16.73 -9.49
C TYR A 415 -0.76 -15.97 -10.40
N LEU A 416 -0.03 -16.66 -11.29
CA LEU A 416 0.95 -16.05 -12.19
C LEU A 416 0.46 -16.01 -13.66
N GLY A 417 -0.83 -16.26 -13.89
CA GLY A 417 -1.45 -16.23 -15.21
C GLY A 417 -0.92 -17.30 -16.19
N LYS A 418 -0.23 -18.32 -15.70
CA LYS A 418 0.28 -19.46 -16.47
C LYS A 418 -0.85 -20.32 -17.02
N LYS A 419 -1.92 -20.50 -16.24
CA LYS A 419 -3.06 -21.36 -16.65
C LYS A 419 -3.77 -20.85 -17.91
N LEU A 420 -4.07 -19.55 -17.96
CA LEU A 420 -4.59 -18.89 -19.16
C LEU A 420 -3.47 -18.67 -20.20
N GLY A 421 -2.21 -18.66 -19.76
CA GLY A 421 -1.03 -18.46 -20.60
C GLY A 421 -0.83 -17.00 -20.97
N ILE A 422 -1.07 -16.09 -20.03
CA ILE A 422 -0.86 -14.64 -20.15
C ILE A 422 0.33 -14.14 -19.31
N GLY A 423 0.89 -15.00 -18.45
CA GLY A 423 1.95 -14.64 -17.51
C GLY A 423 3.20 -14.10 -18.21
N PHE A 424 3.73 -13.01 -17.67
CA PHE A 424 5.02 -12.42 -18.01
C PHE A 424 5.62 -11.74 -16.77
N SER A 425 6.88 -11.29 -16.85
CA SER A 425 7.57 -10.62 -15.74
C SER A 425 8.44 -9.51 -16.25
N ASP A 426 8.53 -8.44 -15.47
CA ASP A 426 9.58 -7.44 -15.55
C ASP A 426 10.71 -7.77 -14.55
N ALA A 427 11.92 -7.28 -14.81
CA ALA A 427 13.07 -7.53 -13.94
C ALA A 427 13.02 -6.71 -12.63
N PHE A 428 12.36 -5.54 -12.65
CA PHE A 428 12.23 -4.66 -11.48
C PHE A 428 10.90 -4.87 -10.77
N MET A 429 9.77 -4.84 -11.49
CA MET A 429 8.43 -5.00 -10.92
C MET A 429 8.04 -6.47 -10.62
N GLY A 430 8.79 -7.44 -11.16
CA GLY A 430 8.45 -8.85 -11.01
C GLY A 430 7.26 -9.29 -11.87
N PRO A 431 6.56 -10.39 -11.51
CA PRO A 431 5.62 -11.05 -12.41
C PRO A 431 4.24 -10.39 -12.44
N LEU A 432 3.52 -10.58 -13.54
CA LEU A 432 2.06 -10.42 -13.55
C LEU A 432 1.43 -11.38 -12.56
N THR A 433 0.50 -10.89 -11.76
CA THR A 433 -0.34 -11.73 -10.90
C THR A 433 -1.80 -11.71 -11.34
N ALA A 434 -2.52 -12.81 -11.12
CA ALA A 434 -3.90 -13.01 -11.51
C ALA A 434 -4.65 -13.84 -10.46
N SER A 435 -5.53 -13.21 -9.68
CA SER A 435 -6.14 -13.83 -8.50
C SER A 435 -7.67 -13.73 -8.50
N LEU A 436 -8.36 -14.85 -8.28
CA LEU A 436 -9.81 -14.88 -8.08
C LEU A 436 -10.17 -14.30 -6.70
N THR A 437 -10.65 -13.08 -6.63
CA THR A 437 -10.85 -12.34 -5.37
C THR A 437 -12.32 -12.19 -5.00
N TYR A 438 -13.17 -11.92 -6.00
CA TYR A 438 -14.56 -11.52 -5.79
C TYR A 438 -15.56 -12.56 -6.29
N VAL A 439 -16.62 -12.76 -5.50
CA VAL A 439 -17.83 -13.50 -5.89
C VAL A 439 -19.05 -12.64 -5.57
N GLY A 440 -19.75 -12.18 -6.60
CA GLY A 440 -21.02 -11.47 -6.46
C GLY A 440 -22.15 -12.33 -6.99
N MET A 441 -23.23 -12.50 -6.23
CA MET A 441 -24.39 -13.25 -6.68
C MET A 441 -25.66 -12.48 -6.34
N ASP A 442 -26.50 -12.27 -7.35
CA ASP A 442 -27.84 -11.69 -7.22
C ASP A 442 -28.89 -12.61 -7.87
N GLU A 443 -30.15 -12.14 -7.94
CA GLU A 443 -31.25 -12.94 -8.49
C GLU A 443 -31.08 -13.31 -9.97
N LYS A 444 -30.24 -12.58 -10.71
CA LYS A 444 -30.09 -12.67 -12.18
C LYS A 444 -28.71 -13.16 -12.61
N THR A 445 -27.66 -12.88 -11.84
CA THR A 445 -26.27 -13.10 -12.27
C THR A 445 -25.38 -13.61 -11.14
N LEU A 446 -24.40 -14.42 -11.52
CA LEU A 446 -23.21 -14.71 -10.74
C LEU A 446 -22.02 -14.03 -11.42
N LYS A 447 -21.21 -13.34 -10.64
CA LYS A 447 -20.03 -12.60 -11.05
C LYS A 447 -18.81 -13.16 -10.36
N LEU A 448 -17.76 -13.43 -11.13
CA LEU A 448 -16.43 -13.74 -10.63
C LEU A 448 -15.45 -12.70 -11.14
N ALA A 449 -14.69 -12.06 -10.24
CA ALA A 449 -13.61 -11.17 -10.64
C ALA A 449 -12.25 -11.83 -10.45
N VAL A 450 -11.41 -11.73 -11.49
CA VAL A 450 -9.98 -11.99 -11.39
C VAL A 450 -9.26 -10.66 -11.36
N ASN A 451 -8.62 -10.33 -10.24
CA ASN A 451 -7.74 -9.19 -10.13
C ASN A 451 -6.43 -9.48 -10.86
N LEU A 452 -5.96 -8.52 -11.65
CA LEU A 452 -4.67 -8.55 -12.31
C LEU A 452 -3.79 -7.47 -11.70
N ARG A 453 -2.52 -7.79 -11.44
CA ARG A 453 -1.45 -6.79 -11.24
C ARG A 453 -0.46 -6.91 -12.38
N VAL A 454 -0.34 -5.84 -13.16
CA VAL A 454 0.34 -5.85 -14.46
C VAL A 454 1.66 -5.10 -14.36
N PRO A 455 2.83 -5.75 -14.50
CA PRO A 455 4.10 -5.05 -14.58
C PRO A 455 4.30 -4.42 -15.96
N VAL A 456 5.30 -3.54 -16.10
CA VAL A 456 5.73 -3.06 -17.42
C VAL A 456 6.10 -4.22 -18.36
N GLY A 457 5.81 -4.07 -19.65
CA GLY A 457 6.21 -5.03 -20.67
C GLY A 457 5.21 -5.16 -21.82
N LYS A 458 3.95 -5.45 -21.52
CA LYS A 458 2.84 -5.44 -22.50
C LYS A 458 1.99 -4.20 -22.30
N THR A 459 1.51 -3.59 -23.38
CA THR A 459 0.48 -2.53 -23.28
C THR A 459 -0.82 -3.12 -22.76
N THR A 460 -1.63 -2.29 -22.10
CA THR A 460 -2.94 -2.69 -21.58
C THR A 460 -3.85 -3.26 -22.67
N GLU A 461 -3.86 -2.67 -23.88
CA GLU A 461 -4.69 -3.14 -24.99
C GLU A 461 -4.25 -4.50 -25.53
N ALA A 462 -2.94 -4.73 -25.62
CA ALA A 462 -2.39 -6.00 -26.08
C ALA A 462 -2.75 -7.12 -25.10
N LEU A 463 -2.58 -6.88 -23.80
CA LEU A 463 -2.94 -7.83 -22.74
C LEU A 463 -4.46 -8.09 -22.72
N LYS A 464 -5.27 -7.03 -22.81
CA LYS A 464 -6.74 -7.14 -22.88
C LYS A 464 -7.20 -7.97 -24.08
N THR A 465 -6.62 -7.71 -25.26
CA THR A 465 -6.94 -8.46 -26.49
C THR A 465 -6.56 -9.93 -26.37
N GLU A 466 -5.39 -10.22 -25.79
CA GLU A 466 -4.92 -11.58 -25.56
C GLU A 466 -5.84 -12.36 -24.61
N ILE A 467 -6.20 -11.76 -23.47
CA ILE A 467 -7.12 -12.34 -22.49
C ILE A 467 -8.48 -12.60 -23.16
N ALA A 468 -9.03 -11.60 -23.85
CA ALA A 468 -10.34 -11.71 -24.49
C ALA A 468 -10.35 -12.83 -25.55
N GLY A 469 -9.31 -12.93 -26.38
CA GLY A 469 -9.19 -13.99 -27.39
C GLY A 469 -9.15 -15.39 -26.78
N LYS A 470 -8.36 -15.58 -25.72
CA LYS A 470 -8.24 -16.88 -25.02
C LYS A 470 -9.55 -17.29 -24.34
N LEU A 471 -10.22 -16.35 -23.66
CA LEU A 471 -11.48 -16.62 -22.98
C LEU A 471 -12.64 -16.84 -23.97
N ALA A 472 -12.67 -16.13 -25.09
CA ALA A 472 -13.64 -16.37 -26.17
C ALA A 472 -13.44 -17.76 -26.80
N ALA A 473 -12.19 -18.18 -27.03
CA ALA A 473 -11.87 -19.51 -27.53
C ALA A 473 -12.30 -20.60 -26.52
N TRP A 474 -12.07 -20.38 -25.22
CA TRP A 474 -12.55 -21.28 -24.17
C TRP A 474 -14.08 -21.37 -24.16
N SER A 475 -14.80 -20.24 -24.16
CA SER A 475 -16.28 -20.22 -24.14
C SER A 475 -16.87 -20.94 -25.35
N LYS A 476 -16.31 -20.73 -26.55
CA LYS A 476 -16.72 -21.45 -27.76
C LYS A 476 -16.52 -22.97 -27.65
N LYS A 477 -15.41 -23.39 -27.04
CA LYS A 477 -15.07 -24.82 -26.87
C LYS A 477 -15.88 -25.49 -25.76
N SER A 478 -16.15 -24.78 -24.67
CA SER A 478 -16.88 -25.31 -23.52
C SER A 478 -18.40 -25.27 -23.70
N HIS A 479 -18.89 -24.48 -24.65
CA HIS A 479 -20.30 -24.16 -24.87
C HIS A 479 -20.97 -23.51 -23.65
N ILE A 480 -20.17 -22.86 -22.78
CA ILE A 480 -20.65 -22.10 -21.64
C ILE A 480 -20.84 -20.64 -22.05
N ALA A 481 -22.07 -20.15 -21.90
CA ALA A 481 -22.40 -18.75 -22.09
C ALA A 481 -21.89 -17.94 -20.89
N VAL A 482 -20.99 -16.99 -21.16
CA VAL A 482 -20.41 -16.08 -20.18
C VAL A 482 -20.12 -14.75 -20.87
N ALA A 483 -20.45 -13.65 -20.22
CA ALA A 483 -20.07 -12.31 -20.66
C ALA A 483 -18.87 -11.83 -19.85
N PHE A 484 -17.97 -11.09 -20.48
CA PHE A 484 -16.76 -10.59 -19.83
C PHE A 484 -16.65 -9.08 -19.92
N ASP A 485 -16.32 -8.45 -18.79
CA ASP A 485 -15.87 -7.06 -18.73
C ASP A 485 -14.38 -7.03 -18.38
N TYR A 486 -13.63 -6.17 -19.07
CA TYR A 486 -12.17 -6.06 -18.92
C TYR A 486 -11.78 -4.61 -18.61
N SER A 487 -11.22 -4.41 -17.42
CA SER A 487 -10.53 -3.18 -17.03
C SER A 487 -9.07 -3.51 -16.80
N ILE A 488 -8.14 -2.78 -17.42
CA ILE A 488 -6.71 -2.92 -17.18
C ILE A 488 -6.11 -1.54 -17.33
N ASP A 489 -5.50 -1.07 -16.25
CA ASP A 489 -4.84 0.22 -16.15
C ASP A 489 -3.33 0.02 -16.29
N GLU A 490 -2.64 1.06 -16.78
CA GLU A 490 -1.21 1.01 -17.07
C GLU A 490 -0.39 0.91 -15.76
N PRO A 491 0.77 0.26 -15.77
CA PRO A 491 1.71 0.37 -14.65
C PRO A 491 2.31 1.77 -14.56
N MET A 492 2.67 2.16 -13.34
CA MET A 492 3.42 3.37 -13.06
C MET A 492 4.92 3.05 -13.00
N TYR A 493 5.74 3.79 -13.75
CA TYR A 493 7.21 3.79 -13.59
C TYR A 493 7.72 5.23 -13.64
N ARG A 494 8.40 5.70 -12.59
CA ARG A 494 8.96 7.06 -12.51
C ARG A 494 10.44 7.08 -12.84
N ASN A 495 10.89 8.23 -13.35
CA ASN A 495 12.29 8.44 -13.70
C ASN A 495 13.18 8.38 -12.44
N PRO A 496 14.09 7.40 -12.32
CA PRO A 496 14.98 7.28 -11.17
C PRO A 496 16.08 8.36 -11.14
N GLU A 497 16.22 9.17 -12.19
CA GLU A 497 17.25 10.21 -12.28
C GLU A 497 16.86 11.55 -11.67
N GLY A 498 15.60 11.73 -11.24
CA GLY A 498 15.16 12.93 -10.56
C GLY A 498 15.91 13.16 -9.25
N GLU A 499 16.30 14.41 -8.97
CA GLU A 499 17.10 14.74 -7.78
C GLU A 499 16.29 14.52 -6.50
N TRP A 500 14.97 14.78 -6.54
CA TRP A 500 14.09 14.54 -5.41
C TRP A 500 13.96 13.04 -5.07
N VAL A 501 13.79 12.14 -6.05
CA VAL A 501 13.72 10.69 -5.78
C VAL A 501 15.04 10.11 -5.30
N LYS A 502 16.18 10.64 -5.79
CA LYS A 502 17.50 10.31 -5.26
C LYS A 502 17.64 10.75 -3.80
N ALA A 503 17.15 11.94 -3.47
CA ALA A 503 17.14 12.44 -2.09
C ALA A 503 16.24 11.57 -1.19
N LEU A 504 15.03 11.18 -1.64
CA LEU A 504 14.17 10.25 -0.91
C LEU A 504 14.87 8.92 -0.64
N LEU A 505 15.47 8.31 -1.68
CA LEU A 505 16.22 7.06 -1.54
C LEU A 505 17.38 7.19 -0.54
N ALA A 506 18.13 8.28 -0.61
CA ALA A 506 19.20 8.58 0.34
C ALA A 506 18.67 8.68 1.78
N VAL A 507 17.60 9.47 2.01
CA VAL A 507 17.01 9.63 3.35
C VAL A 507 16.59 8.28 3.93
N ALA A 508 15.86 7.44 3.17
CA ALA A 508 15.42 6.15 3.67
C ALA A 508 16.60 5.19 3.91
N SER A 509 17.49 5.02 2.92
CA SER A 509 18.62 4.09 3.04
C SER A 509 19.58 4.45 4.18
N GLU A 510 19.87 5.73 4.36
CA GLU A 510 20.72 6.23 5.45
C GLU A 510 20.03 6.06 6.82
N ASN A 511 18.72 6.33 6.92
CA ASN A 511 17.96 6.16 8.17
C ASN A 511 17.85 4.72 8.62
N LEU A 512 17.58 3.83 7.67
CA LEU A 512 17.24 2.44 7.96
C LEU A 512 18.46 1.52 7.90
N GLY A 513 19.60 2.02 7.40
CA GLY A 513 20.80 1.20 7.16
C GLY A 513 20.53 0.08 6.15
N MET A 514 19.61 0.31 5.21
CA MET A 514 19.19 -0.65 4.20
C MET A 514 19.93 -0.45 2.87
N GLU A 515 19.76 -1.39 1.93
CA GLU A 515 20.37 -1.28 0.61
C GLU A 515 19.87 -0.03 -0.14
N HIS A 516 20.79 0.71 -0.77
CA HIS A 516 20.48 1.92 -1.53
C HIS A 516 19.94 1.56 -2.93
N LYS A 517 18.70 1.05 -2.98
CA LYS A 517 17.97 0.72 -4.21
C LYS A 517 16.53 1.19 -4.14
N TYR A 518 15.99 1.59 -5.29
CA TYR A 518 14.58 1.92 -5.44
C TYR A 518 13.68 0.70 -5.18
N GLY A 519 12.49 0.96 -4.64
CA GLY A 519 11.45 -0.03 -4.42
C GLY A 519 10.44 -0.11 -5.58
N THR A 520 9.71 -1.22 -5.61
CA THR A 520 8.53 -1.44 -6.45
C THR A 520 7.40 -1.95 -5.57
N SER A 521 6.15 -1.64 -5.91
CA SER A 521 4.96 -2.21 -5.29
C SER A 521 4.10 -2.94 -6.32
N ALA A 522 3.45 -4.02 -5.88
CA ALA A 522 2.39 -4.66 -6.66
C ALA A 522 1.02 -4.01 -6.38
N GLY A 523 0.90 -3.26 -5.28
CA GLY A 523 -0.24 -2.39 -4.97
C GLY A 523 -0.17 -1.10 -5.79
N ALA A 524 -1.30 -0.39 -5.86
CA ALA A 524 -1.37 0.96 -6.41
C ALA A 524 -1.85 1.88 -5.29
N THR A 525 -1.37 3.12 -5.26
CA THR A 525 -1.75 4.13 -4.25
C THR A 525 -2.43 5.34 -4.91
N SER A 526 -2.92 6.28 -4.10
CA SER A 526 -3.54 7.53 -4.57
C SER A 526 -2.64 8.37 -5.50
N VAL A 527 -1.32 8.14 -5.49
CA VAL A 527 -0.36 8.86 -6.34
C VAL A 527 -0.07 8.18 -7.69
N HIS A 528 -0.68 7.02 -7.97
CA HIS A 528 -0.44 6.23 -9.18
C HIS A 528 -0.60 7.05 -10.48
N ASP A 529 -1.69 7.79 -10.56
CA ASP A 529 -2.06 8.60 -11.72
C ASP A 529 -1.58 10.06 -11.64
N LEU A 530 -0.87 10.42 -10.56
CA LEU A 530 -0.43 11.79 -10.33
C LEU A 530 0.96 12.06 -10.95
N PRO A 531 1.22 13.29 -11.43
CA PRO A 531 2.52 13.69 -11.94
C PRO A 531 3.63 13.39 -10.92
N ASN A 532 4.66 12.68 -11.38
CA ASN A 532 5.80 12.23 -10.58
C ASN A 532 5.37 11.60 -9.23
N GLY A 533 4.24 10.88 -9.19
CA GLY A 533 3.81 10.18 -7.98
C GLY A 533 4.76 9.06 -7.56
N VAL A 534 5.18 9.02 -6.29
CA VAL A 534 5.96 7.93 -5.67
C VAL A 534 5.47 7.64 -4.26
N GLN A 535 5.71 6.44 -3.74
CA GLN A 535 5.45 6.12 -2.32
C GLN A 535 6.75 6.26 -1.52
N PHE A 536 6.65 6.61 -0.23
CA PHE A 536 7.80 6.76 0.64
C PHE A 536 7.49 6.41 2.09
N GLY A 537 7.56 5.11 2.39
CA GLY A 537 7.13 4.61 3.70
C GLY A 537 5.62 4.79 3.90
N LEU A 538 5.08 4.57 5.09
CA LEU A 538 5.77 4.37 6.37
C LEU A 538 5.89 2.91 6.85
N ALA A 539 5.69 1.93 5.96
CA ALA A 539 5.88 0.52 6.27
C ALA A 539 7.36 0.11 6.14
N MET A 540 7.85 -0.63 7.14
CA MET A 540 9.23 -1.13 7.13
C MET A 540 9.37 -2.31 6.15
N PRO A 541 10.45 -2.35 5.35
CA PRO A 541 10.74 -3.50 4.51
C PRO A 541 11.00 -4.73 5.40
N ASP A 542 10.65 -5.92 4.91
CA ASP A 542 10.86 -7.21 5.58
C ASP A 542 10.12 -7.41 6.92
N VAL A 543 9.32 -6.44 7.35
CA VAL A 543 8.41 -6.56 8.49
C VAL A 543 7.01 -6.83 7.97
N LYS A 544 6.30 -7.78 8.59
CA LYS A 544 4.91 -8.03 8.23
C LYS A 544 4.07 -6.77 8.47
N TYR A 545 3.51 -6.23 7.39
CA TYR A 545 2.54 -5.14 7.44
C TYR A 545 1.32 -5.54 8.28
N THR A 546 0.92 -4.65 9.19
CA THR A 546 -0.15 -4.93 10.17
C THR A 546 -1.45 -4.20 9.85
N GLY A 547 -1.43 -3.20 8.94
CA GLY A 547 -2.61 -2.50 8.44
C GLY A 547 -3.70 -3.47 7.99
N HIS A 548 -4.94 -3.02 8.13
CA HIS A 548 -6.18 -3.76 7.84
C HIS A 548 -6.47 -5.01 8.70
N ASN A 549 -5.56 -5.43 9.58
CA ASN A 549 -5.76 -6.61 10.42
C ASN A 549 -6.48 -6.30 11.76
N ASP A 550 -7.06 -7.32 12.40
CA ASP A 550 -7.77 -7.24 13.70
C ASP A 550 -6.84 -7.00 14.92
N ASN A 551 -5.53 -6.89 14.71
CA ASN A 551 -4.54 -6.55 15.74
C ASN A 551 -3.50 -5.61 15.13
N GLU A 552 -3.95 -4.61 14.36
CA GLU A 552 -3.09 -3.58 13.80
C GLU A 552 -2.27 -2.91 14.91
N PHE A 553 -0.98 -2.74 14.64
CA PHE A 553 -0.10 -1.95 15.49
C PHE A 553 1.03 -1.35 14.65
N LYS A 554 1.49 -0.18 15.06
CA LYS A 554 2.83 0.31 14.74
C LYS A 554 3.70 0.24 15.99
N THR A 555 4.99 -0.04 15.84
CA THR A 555 5.90 0.02 16.99
C THR A 555 6.21 1.47 17.37
N VAL A 556 6.50 1.73 18.65
CA VAL A 556 6.91 3.08 19.10
C VAL A 556 8.18 3.49 18.36
N GLU A 557 9.16 2.59 18.26
CA GLU A 557 10.41 2.89 17.54
C GLU A 557 10.16 3.22 16.06
N GLN A 558 9.32 2.46 15.34
CA GLN A 558 9.04 2.73 13.93
C GLN A 558 8.33 4.07 13.75
N PHE A 559 7.30 4.36 14.54
CA PHE A 559 6.60 5.64 14.46
C PHE A 559 7.52 6.85 14.72
N LEU A 560 8.44 6.73 15.69
CA LEU A 560 9.42 7.79 15.95
C LEU A 560 10.46 7.89 14.83
N LEU A 561 10.87 6.77 14.24
CA LEU A 561 11.76 6.75 13.09
C LEU A 561 11.11 7.39 11.85
N ASP A 562 9.81 7.16 11.64
CA ASP A 562 9.01 7.81 10.60
C ASP A 562 8.99 9.33 10.77
N LEU A 563 8.79 9.83 12.01
CA LEU A 563 8.87 11.26 12.31
C LEU A 563 10.24 11.84 11.93
N GLN A 564 11.33 11.12 12.22
CA GLN A 564 12.68 11.52 11.83
C GLN A 564 12.86 11.54 10.32
N ILE A 565 12.48 10.46 9.64
CA ILE A 565 12.62 10.29 8.19
C ILE A 565 11.83 11.35 7.44
N VAL A 566 10.57 11.57 7.78
CA VAL A 566 9.70 12.53 7.10
C VAL A 566 10.17 13.97 7.33
N THR A 567 10.66 14.30 8.53
CA THR A 567 11.22 15.63 8.81
C THR A 567 12.50 15.88 8.00
N GLU A 568 13.40 14.91 7.96
CA GLU A 568 14.62 14.99 7.15
C GLU A 568 14.31 15.06 5.65
N MET A 569 13.36 14.25 5.19
CA MET A 569 12.86 14.24 3.81
C MET A 569 12.37 15.63 3.38
N MET A 570 11.45 16.24 4.13
CA MET A 570 10.93 17.57 3.81
C MET A 570 12.04 18.62 3.83
N GLY A 571 12.99 18.52 4.77
CA GLY A 571 14.16 19.39 4.83
C GLY A 571 15.04 19.29 3.58
N ARG A 572 15.38 18.07 3.15
CA ARG A 572 16.21 17.83 1.95
C ARG A 572 15.49 18.31 0.69
N ILE A 573 14.32 17.74 0.38
CA ILE A 573 13.62 18.06 -0.88
C ILE A 573 13.14 19.52 -0.91
N GLY A 574 12.81 20.07 0.26
CA GLY A 574 12.35 21.44 0.38
C GLY A 574 13.43 22.48 0.12
N GLN A 575 14.71 22.12 0.24
CA GLN A 575 15.84 23.01 -0.03
C GLN A 575 16.64 22.63 -1.29
N LEU A 576 16.22 21.59 -2.01
CA LEU A 576 16.85 21.23 -3.28
C LEU A 576 16.72 22.39 -4.29
N PRO A 577 17.80 22.72 -5.04
CA PRO A 577 17.72 23.71 -6.11
C PRO A 577 16.79 23.30 -7.26
N LYS A 578 16.65 21.99 -7.49
CA LYS A 578 15.79 21.38 -8.51
C LYS A 578 15.24 20.06 -7.98
N LEU A 579 13.97 19.75 -8.29
CA LEU A 579 13.33 18.48 -7.99
C LEU A 579 13.58 17.44 -9.09
#